data_AF-A0A426XGN0-F1
#
_entry.id   AF-A0A426XGN0-F1
#
_cell.length_a   1.000
_cell.length_b   1.000
_cell.length_c   1.000
_cell.angle_alpha   90.00
_cell.angle_beta   90.00
_cell.angle_gamma   90.00
#
_symmetry.space_group_name_H-M   'P 1'
#
loop_
_entity.id
_entity.type
_entity.pdbx_description
1 polymer ?
#
loop_
_entity_poly.entity_id
_entity_poly.type
_entity_poly.pdbx_seq_one_letter_code
_entity_poly.pdbx_strand_id
1 'polypeptide(L)'
;DLLELCPGKVENYEEKLKNFYREHIHADEEIRYCLEGSGYFDVRAKDDTWIRIWIKEGDMIVLPAGIYHRFTLDTLNYVKLMRLFIGEPVWTAYNRPQEDHPARQGYIKTLESSGVAVKAH
;
A
#
# COMPACT_ATOMS: atom_id res chain seq x y z
N ASP A 1 6.33 -10.63 8.61
CA ASP A 1 6.25 -10.36 10.07
C ASP A 1 4.88 -9.77 10.41
N LEU A 2 4.64 -9.31 11.64
CA LEU A 2 3.37 -8.71 12.07
C LEU A 2 3.53 -7.22 12.34
N LEU A 3 2.51 -6.44 11.97
CA LEU A 3 2.37 -5.02 12.29
C LEU A 3 0.99 -4.81 12.92
N GLU A 4 0.96 -4.36 14.17
CA GLU A 4 -0.28 -3.99 14.86
C GLU A 4 -0.28 -2.47 15.05
N LEU A 5 -1.21 -1.76 14.43
CA LEU A 5 -1.36 -0.31 14.56
C LEU A 5 -2.56 -0.01 15.45
N CYS A 6 -2.27 0.58 16.60
CA CYS A 6 -3.24 1.02 17.59
C CYS A 6 -2.64 2.16 18.40
N PRO A 7 -3.41 3.21 18.76
CA PRO A 7 -2.94 4.25 19.67
C PRO A 7 -2.35 3.63 20.95
N GLY A 8 -1.11 4.01 21.27
CA GLY A 8 -0.42 3.55 22.49
C GLY A 8 0.21 2.16 22.44
N LYS A 9 0.02 1.36 21.38
CA LYS A 9 0.69 0.05 21.22
C LYS A 9 1.99 0.10 20.42
N VAL A 10 2.24 1.19 19.68
CA VAL A 10 3.39 1.30 18.76
C VAL A 10 4.21 2.54 19.10
N GLU A 11 5.53 2.38 19.20
CA GLU A 11 6.46 3.51 19.27
C GLU A 11 6.37 4.36 18.00
N ASN A 12 6.45 5.68 18.16
CA ASN A 12 6.35 6.66 17.07
C ASN A 12 5.07 6.48 16.23
N TYR A 13 3.97 6.02 16.83
CA TYR A 13 2.68 5.78 16.17
C TYR A 13 2.25 6.90 15.23
N GLU A 14 2.25 8.15 15.72
CA GLU A 14 1.87 9.34 14.94
C GLU A 14 2.78 9.58 13.73
N GLU A 15 4.08 9.40 13.90
CA GLU A 15 5.06 9.57 12.82
C GLU A 15 4.92 8.44 11.78
N LYS A 16 4.73 7.20 12.23
CA LYS A 16 4.47 6.05 11.36
C LYS A 16 3.21 6.27 10.53
N LEU A 17 2.10 6.68 11.14
CA LEU A 17 0.87 6.98 10.41
C LEU A 17 1.04 8.11 9.40
N LYS A 18 1.77 9.18 9.75
CA LYS A 18 2.11 10.25 8.81
C LYS A 18 2.93 9.73 7.62
N ASN A 19 3.90 8.86 7.87
CA ASN A 19 4.73 8.26 6.83
C ASN A 19 3.93 7.32 5.93
N PHE A 20 3.06 6.47 6.51
CA PHE A 20 2.17 5.59 5.74
C PHE A 20 1.16 6.37 4.89
N TYR A 21 0.66 7.50 5.38
CA TYR A 21 -0.31 8.32 4.67
C TYR A 21 0.29 9.24 3.61
N ARG A 22 1.58 9.54 3.71
CA ARG A 22 2.29 10.28 2.67
C ARG A 22 2.35 9.43 1.42
N GLU A 23 1.93 9.97 0.27
CA GLU A 23 1.94 9.24 -0.99
C GLU A 23 3.37 8.81 -1.38
N HIS A 24 3.55 7.51 -1.61
CA HIS A 24 4.85 6.90 -1.88
C HIS A 24 4.76 5.70 -2.83
N ILE A 25 5.92 5.21 -3.26
CA ILE A 25 6.11 3.92 -3.92
C ILE A 25 7.07 3.05 -3.12
N HIS A 26 7.06 1.75 -3.43
CA HIS A 26 8.09 0.79 -3.05
C HIS A 26 8.78 0.22 -4.30
N ALA A 27 10.02 -0.22 -4.12
CA ALA A 27 10.79 -0.91 -5.16
C ALA A 27 10.31 -2.35 -5.40
N ASP A 28 9.67 -2.94 -4.37
CA ASP A 28 9.11 -4.28 -4.35
C ASP A 28 7.59 -4.22 -4.10
N GLU A 29 6.92 -5.38 -4.16
CA GLU A 29 5.50 -5.49 -3.85
C GLU A 29 5.21 -5.19 -2.37
N GLU A 30 4.11 -4.49 -2.11
CA GLU A 30 3.56 -4.34 -0.77
C GLU A 30 2.42 -5.34 -0.57
N ILE A 31 2.72 -6.42 0.16
CA ILE A 31 1.76 -7.49 0.44
C ILE A 31 1.29 -7.40 1.89
N ARG A 32 -0.04 -7.34 2.09
CA ARG A 32 -0.68 -7.25 3.40
C ARG A 32 -1.84 -8.22 3.49
N TYR A 33 -1.90 -8.96 4.59
CA TYR A 33 -3.05 -9.76 4.96
C TYR A 33 -3.61 -9.24 6.29
N CYS A 34 -4.89 -8.87 6.30
CA CYS A 34 -5.54 -8.30 7.47
C CYS A 34 -5.99 -9.40 8.42
N LEU A 35 -5.37 -9.45 9.59
CA LEU A 35 -5.68 -10.42 10.63
C LEU A 35 -6.81 -9.94 11.54
N GLU A 36 -6.84 -8.65 11.88
CA GLU A 36 -7.84 -8.05 12.77
C GLU A 36 -8.02 -6.57 12.42
N GLY A 37 -9.19 -6.00 12.70
CA GLY A 37 -9.47 -4.58 12.45
C GLY A 37 -9.62 -4.24 10.96
N SER A 38 -9.31 -2.99 10.60
CA SER A 38 -9.51 -2.49 9.24
C SER A 38 -8.75 -1.19 8.95
N GLY A 39 -8.63 -0.86 7.66
CA GLY A 39 -7.97 0.36 7.20
C GLY A 39 -8.14 0.58 5.70
N TYR A 40 -7.64 1.71 5.21
CA TYR A 40 -7.73 2.08 3.81
C TYR A 40 -6.36 2.10 3.14
N PHE A 41 -6.27 1.43 2.00
CA PHE A 41 -5.23 1.67 1.00
C PHE A 41 -5.82 2.55 -0.09
N ASP A 42 -5.24 3.74 -0.27
CA ASP A 42 -5.55 4.57 -1.43
C ASP A 42 -4.48 4.32 -2.51
N VAL A 43 -4.88 4.08 -3.75
CA VAL A 43 -3.99 3.86 -4.91
C VAL A 43 -4.34 4.83 -6.05
N ARG A 44 -3.37 5.15 -6.90
CA ARG A 44 -3.62 5.97 -8.11
C ARG A 44 -4.16 5.12 -9.25
N ALA A 45 -5.27 5.56 -9.84
CA ALA A 45 -5.79 5.09 -11.12
C ALA A 45 -4.92 5.56 -12.29
N LYS A 46 -5.23 5.10 -13.51
CA LYS A 46 -4.49 5.50 -14.73
C LYS A 46 -4.54 7.01 -15.01
N ASP A 47 -5.64 7.67 -14.63
CA ASP A 47 -5.83 9.12 -14.75
C ASP A 47 -5.33 9.91 -13.53
N ASP A 48 -4.51 9.27 -12.70
CA ASP A 48 -3.95 9.83 -11.46
C ASP A 48 -5.03 10.24 -10.43
N THR A 49 -6.24 9.69 -10.50
CA THR A 49 -7.26 9.86 -9.44
C THR A 49 -7.07 8.83 -8.32
N TRP A 50 -7.54 9.16 -7.11
CA TRP A 50 -7.49 8.24 -5.97
C TRP A 50 -8.61 7.21 -6.03
N ILE A 51 -8.25 5.94 -5.89
CA ILE A 51 -9.18 4.83 -5.58
C ILE A 51 -8.92 4.41 -4.15
N ARG A 52 -9.97 4.39 -3.32
CA ARG A 52 -9.90 3.92 -1.93
C ARG A 52 -10.33 2.46 -1.84
N ILE A 53 -9.46 1.63 -1.28
CA ILE A 53 -9.69 0.21 -1.02
C ILE A 53 -9.79 0.03 0.48
N TRP A 54 -10.95 -0.40 0.96
CA TRP A 54 -11.16 -0.74 2.37
C TRP A 54 -10.79 -2.20 2.58
N ILE A 55 -9.82 -2.45 3.46
CA ILE A 55 -9.43 -3.81 3.84
C ILE A 55 -9.94 -4.08 5.26
N LYS A 56 -10.42 -5.30 5.48
CA LYS A 56 -10.88 -5.80 6.77
C LYS A 56 -10.34 -7.21 7.00
N GLU A 57 -10.52 -7.73 8.22
CA GLU A 57 -10.15 -9.09 8.58
C GLU A 57 -10.49 -10.13 7.50
N GLY A 58 -9.50 -10.94 7.11
CA GLY A 58 -9.60 -11.94 6.06
C GLY A 58 -9.21 -11.45 4.66
N ASP A 59 -9.08 -10.14 4.45
CA ASP A 59 -8.66 -9.60 3.15
C ASP A 59 -7.14 -9.65 2.98
N MET A 60 -6.70 -9.99 1.77
CA MET A 60 -5.30 -9.88 1.33
C MET A 60 -5.21 -8.92 0.15
N ILE A 61 -4.24 -8.01 0.20
CA ILE A 61 -3.93 -7.09 -0.89
C ILE A 61 -2.46 -7.21 -1.28
N VAL A 62 -2.21 -7.14 -2.60
CA VAL A 62 -0.89 -7.07 -3.20
C VAL A 62 -0.84 -5.78 -4.02
N LEU A 63 -0.03 -4.82 -3.58
CA LEU A 63 0.25 -3.61 -4.33
C LEU A 63 1.53 -3.82 -5.14
N PRO A 64 1.48 -3.68 -6.48
CA PRO A 64 2.65 -3.92 -7.30
C PRO A 64 3.75 -2.88 -7.06
N ALA A 65 5.01 -3.27 -7.22
CA ALA A 65 6.14 -2.36 -7.19
C ALA A 65 5.91 -1.14 -8.10
N GLY A 66 6.27 0.06 -7.64
CA GLY A 66 6.14 1.30 -8.41
C GLY A 66 4.74 1.93 -8.49
N ILE A 67 3.70 1.33 -7.88
CA ILE A 67 2.39 2.00 -7.75
C ILE A 67 2.43 3.10 -6.69
N TYR A 68 1.89 4.28 -7.00
CA TYR A 68 1.65 5.29 -5.98
C TYR A 68 0.49 4.88 -5.10
N HIS A 69 0.75 4.84 -3.80
CA HIS A 69 -0.24 4.49 -2.80
C HIS A 69 0.03 5.19 -1.48
N ARG A 70 -0.92 5.02 -0.56
CA ARG A 70 -0.81 5.42 0.86
C ARG A 70 -1.75 4.57 1.69
N PHE A 71 -1.46 4.48 2.98
CA PHE A 71 -2.29 3.78 3.96
C PHE A 71 -2.77 4.72 5.06
N THR A 72 -3.99 4.50 5.54
CA THR A 72 -4.51 5.14 6.75
C THR A 72 -5.45 4.20 7.50
N LEU A 73 -5.54 4.38 8.82
CA LEU A 73 -6.57 3.70 9.60
C LEU A 73 -7.94 4.29 9.26
N ASP A 74 -8.98 3.49 9.41
CA ASP A 74 -10.34 4.00 9.42
C ASP A 74 -10.72 4.52 10.82
N THR A 75 -12.00 4.84 11.01
CA THR A 75 -12.51 5.41 12.26
C THR A 75 -12.39 4.49 13.47
N LEU A 76 -12.14 3.18 13.28
CA LEU A 76 -11.90 2.24 14.37
C LEU A 76 -10.48 2.38 14.96
N ASN A 77 -9.56 3.06 14.26
CA ASN A 77 -8.19 3.29 14.72
C ASN A 77 -7.44 2.00 15.13
N TYR A 78 -7.74 0.89 14.46
CA TYR A 78 -7.12 -0.40 14.77
C TYR A 78 -6.97 -1.27 13.53
N VAL A 79 -5.75 -1.76 13.29
CA VAL A 79 -5.52 -2.85 12.34
C VAL A 79 -4.36 -3.73 12.80
N LYS A 80 -4.45 -5.02 12.52
CA LYS A 80 -3.36 -5.98 12.65
C LYS A 80 -3.10 -6.62 11.30
N LEU A 81 -1.92 -6.37 10.75
CA LEU A 81 -1.52 -6.82 9.42
C LEU A 81 -0.40 -7.84 9.53
N MET A 82 -0.56 -8.96 8.85
CA MET A 82 0.58 -9.79 8.45
C MET A 82 1.19 -9.16 7.20
N ARG A 83 2.50 -8.95 7.24
CA ARG A 83 3.25 -8.41 6.12
C ARG A 83 4.10 -9.52 5.49
N LEU A 84 3.93 -9.72 4.19
CA LEU A 84 4.62 -10.77 3.43
C LEU A 84 5.60 -10.14 2.43
N PHE A 85 6.70 -10.84 2.18
CA PHE A 85 7.79 -10.41 1.29
C PHE A 85 8.26 -11.57 0.44
N ILE A 86 8.72 -11.23 -0.76
CA ILE A 86 9.53 -12.13 -1.57
C ILE A 86 10.99 -11.87 -1.19
N GLY A 87 11.59 -12.76 -0.40
CA GLY A 87 12.97 -12.61 0.08
C GLY A 87 13.11 -11.71 1.31
N GLU A 88 14.27 -11.07 1.45
CA GLU A 88 14.57 -10.17 2.58
C GLU A 88 13.79 -8.86 2.46
N PRO A 89 13.12 -8.40 3.54
CA PRO A 89 12.20 -7.28 3.45
C PRO A 89 12.92 -5.93 3.34
N VAL A 90 12.65 -5.20 2.26
CA VAL A 90 13.06 -3.80 2.09
C VAL A 90 11.84 -2.89 2.23
N TRP A 91 11.81 -2.09 3.30
CA TRP A 91 10.66 -1.25 3.66
C TRP A 91 10.75 0.19 3.15
N THR A 92 11.76 0.51 2.34
CA THR A 92 12.05 1.88 1.96
C THR A 92 10.90 2.46 1.14
N ALA A 93 10.24 3.48 1.71
CA ALA A 93 9.22 4.26 1.03
C ALA A 93 9.88 5.42 0.29
N TYR A 94 9.60 5.55 -1.00
CA TYR A 94 10.04 6.67 -1.81
C TYR A 94 8.86 7.60 -2.06
N ASN A 95 8.84 8.72 -1.34
CA ASN A 95 7.76 9.70 -1.44
C ASN A 95 7.69 10.29 -2.85
N ARG A 96 6.48 10.46 -3.39
CA ARG A 96 6.24 11.14 -4.67
C ARG A 96 6.88 12.55 -4.67
N PRO A 97 7.52 13.00 -5.76
CA PRO A 97 7.66 12.40 -7.10
C PRO A 97 8.78 11.35 -7.21
N GLN A 98 8.55 10.30 -8.00
CA GLN A 98 9.49 9.18 -8.24
C GLN A 98 9.42 8.64 -9.68
N GLU A 99 9.14 9.50 -10.67
CA GLU A 99 8.97 9.04 -12.06
C GLU A 99 10.24 8.38 -12.61
N ASP A 100 11.43 8.84 -12.24
CA ASP A 100 12.70 8.25 -12.70
C ASP A 100 13.09 6.95 -11.97
N HIS A 101 12.35 6.53 -10.95
CA HIS A 101 12.66 5.33 -10.20
C HIS A 101 12.43 4.08 -11.07
N PRO A 102 13.35 3.09 -11.12
CA PRO A 102 13.22 1.92 -12.00
C PRO A 102 11.92 1.14 -11.82
N ALA A 103 11.48 0.92 -10.57
CA ALA A 103 10.20 0.26 -10.28
C ALA A 103 8.99 1.03 -10.85
N ARG A 104 9.03 2.37 -10.80
CA ARG A 104 7.96 3.22 -11.33
C ARG A 104 7.89 3.12 -12.85
N GLN A 105 9.03 3.19 -13.54
CA GLN A 105 9.13 3.01 -14.98
C GLN A 105 8.64 1.61 -15.42
N GLY A 106 9.00 0.56 -14.67
CA GLY A 106 8.50 -0.80 -14.90
C GLY A 106 6.99 -0.93 -14.75
N TYR A 107 6.42 -0.30 -13.71
CA TYR A 107 4.97 -0.25 -13.48
C TYR A 107 4.22 0.43 -14.64
N ILE A 108 4.68 1.61 -15.08
CA ILE A 108 4.05 2.35 -16.19
C ILE A 108 4.06 1.54 -17.48
N LYS A 109 5.20 0.94 -17.82
CA LYS A 109 5.31 0.06 -19.00
C LYS A 109 4.31 -1.12 -18.94
N THR A 110 4.05 -1.64 -17.74
CA THR A 110 3.07 -2.73 -17.54
C THR A 110 1.64 -2.24 -17.74
N LEU A 111 1.30 -1.02 -17.29
CA LEU A 111 -0.02 -0.42 -17.50
C LEU A 111 -0.33 -0.09 -18.96
N GLU A 112 0.69 0.26 -19.74
CA GLU A 112 0.59 0.54 -21.18
C GLU A 112 0.47 -0.74 -22.01
N SER A 113 1.16 -1.81 -21.60
CA SER A 113 1.13 -3.11 -22.28
C SER A 113 -0.07 -3.99 -21.89
N SER A 114 -0.67 -3.76 -20.72
CA SER A 114 -1.87 -4.46 -20.27
C SER A 114 -3.12 -3.87 -20.94
N GLY A 115 -3.67 -4.62 -21.91
CA GLY A 115 -4.93 -4.33 -22.58
C GLY A 115 -6.14 -4.19 -21.64
N VAL A 116 -7.23 -3.67 -22.21
CA VAL A 116 -8.51 -3.27 -21.59
C VAL A 116 -8.90 -4.03 -20.32
N ALA A 117 -9.25 -3.28 -19.26
CA ALA A 117 -9.79 -3.81 -18.02
C ALA A 117 -10.97 -4.76 -18.28
N VAL A 118 -10.86 -5.99 -17.79
CA VAL A 118 -11.96 -6.95 -17.79
C VAL A 118 -13.05 -6.45 -16.85
N LYS A 119 -14.29 -6.40 -17.34
CA LYS A 119 -15.45 -5.94 -16.58
C LYS A 119 -15.63 -6.86 -15.36
N ALA A 120 -15.65 -6.30 -14.16
CA ALA A 120 -15.96 -7.05 -12.94
C ALA A 120 -17.41 -7.60 -13.03
N HIS A 121 -17.58 -8.85 -12.62
CA HIS A 121 -18.86 -9.56 -12.56
C HIS A 121 -19.73 -9.10 -11.40
#